data_AF-A0AAZ1XVC1-F1
#
_entry.id   AF-A0AAZ1XVC1-F1
#
_cell.length_a   1.000
_cell.length_b   1.000
_cell.length_c   1.000
_cell.angle_alpha   90.00
_cell.angle_beta   90.00
_cell.angle_gamma   90.00
#
_symmetry.space_group_name_H-M   'P 1'
#
loop_
_entity.id
_entity.type
_entity.pdbx_description
1 polymer ?
#
loop_
_entity_poly.entity_id
_entity_poly.type
_entity_poly.pdbx_seq_one_letter_code
_entity_poly.pdbx_strand_id
1 'polypeptide(L)'
;LFIGPRNITRLKKCSFFSWTYGHYFEFLSTKDFNINVCCTLCVGEKVLSTFKNTTSNLKKHLESQHSTVKLTERVPPSGPKQRAVTSAEGPTPPKQQKLEFGAKPVSDEELKKLVAQYIVEEMLSINTVDSPTFRAIIKKIPTSVNAELPHRTAFTSYLETEFTEMERNLKTALNEIDFVSTTADIWTANNRSYMGVTLHWISRTTLERHKVALACRQIHGRHTYDVIGTEIENIHSSYGLLNKVVATVTDTGSNFVKAFQVYHPVTESDDETEEEESTPKDDDVTFSDLSEILSAENESDGQLSLPPHRRCASHTINIICTHDVEKHLTTNAESRAVYRSSTAKCTALWTKSSRSTLASETVEEISKRKLLIPTSTRWNSCFDAVKRIAEIPMGELNTVCTKLGLKCFKDQEYQFLHEYCMAMKLTAALDILQGDCPYRTLLPTLEVLMQKTQAVKDALSRMTAGLPDAIVQAIQTRFAGVLDDKDALLAAASCPKFKLRWLRDAGRREQVKQLLTAECCTTAPLATNPASVPSATTSSSQGEMDFFTFEAEPEEETYSAEKEVMDYLMSGYDLQILHKFSSIKTIFLKYNTPTPSSLVLTPKRNRLSDRRFEKLLLMRYNH
;
A
#
# COMPACT_ATOMS: atom_id res chain seq x y z
N LEU A 1 73.41 53.68 -23.34
CA LEU A 1 73.46 52.72 -24.45
C LEU A 1 72.61 51.51 -24.12
N PHE A 2 71.65 51.22 -25.01
CA PHE A 2 70.77 50.06 -24.98
C PHE A 2 71.55 48.74 -24.92
N ILE A 3 71.15 47.85 -24.01
CA ILE A 3 71.21 46.39 -24.19
C ILE A 3 69.84 45.87 -23.77
N GLY A 4 69.22 45.08 -24.66
CA GLY A 4 67.77 44.96 -24.75
C GLY A 4 67.10 43.93 -23.81
N PRO A 5 65.77 43.81 -23.92
CA PRO A 5 64.90 43.06 -23.01
C PRO A 5 64.89 41.54 -23.28
N ARG A 6 66.08 40.96 -23.59
CA ARG A 6 66.25 39.51 -23.80
C ARG A 6 67.06 38.80 -22.71
N ASN A 7 67.58 39.51 -21.71
CA ASN A 7 68.32 38.89 -20.58
C ASN A 7 67.59 38.92 -19.22
N ILE A 8 66.43 39.57 -19.10
CA ILE A 8 65.60 39.54 -17.87
C ILE A 8 64.58 38.39 -17.88
N THR A 9 64.36 37.74 -19.03
CA THR A 9 63.38 36.64 -19.20
C THR A 9 63.96 35.22 -19.04
N ARG A 10 65.25 35.05 -18.70
CA ARG A 10 65.87 33.73 -18.45
C ARG A 10 66.08 33.36 -16.97
N LEU A 11 65.77 34.25 -16.02
CA LEU A 11 65.83 33.99 -14.56
C LEU A 11 64.46 33.66 -13.92
N LYS A 12 63.35 33.85 -14.64
CA LYS A 12 61.98 33.53 -14.15
C LYS A 12 61.60 32.03 -14.14
N LYS A 13 62.50 31.13 -14.54
CA LYS A 13 62.32 29.66 -14.46
C LYS A 13 63.34 28.99 -13.53
N CYS A 14 63.87 29.71 -12.55
CA CYS A 14 64.69 29.09 -11.51
C CYS A 14 63.79 28.69 -10.34
N SER A 15 63.77 27.40 -9.98
CA SER A 15 62.98 26.89 -8.85
C SER A 15 63.34 27.59 -7.52
N PHE A 16 64.57 28.08 -7.40
CA PHE A 16 65.08 28.82 -6.26
C PHE A 16 64.24 30.07 -5.91
N PHE A 17 63.86 30.90 -6.88
CA PHE A 17 63.16 32.15 -6.61
C PHE A 17 61.70 31.96 -6.19
N SER A 18 61.09 30.82 -6.54
CA SER A 18 59.74 30.43 -6.10
C SER A 18 59.73 29.53 -4.87
N TRP A 19 60.90 29.17 -4.34
CA TRP A 19 61.00 28.23 -3.23
C TRP A 19 60.72 28.91 -1.89
N THR A 20 59.87 28.29 -1.06
CA THR A 20 59.38 28.83 0.21
C THR A 20 60.48 29.22 1.20
N TYR A 21 61.63 28.53 1.16
CA TYR A 21 62.79 28.80 2.01
C TYR A 21 63.92 29.57 1.30
N GLY A 22 63.70 30.04 0.06
CA GLY A 22 64.72 30.74 -0.73
C GLY A 22 65.23 32.03 -0.09
N HIS A 23 64.46 32.63 0.84
CA HIS A 23 64.81 33.86 1.53
C HIS A 23 65.94 33.74 2.56
N TYR A 24 66.37 32.51 2.90
CA TYR A 24 67.57 32.27 3.72
C TYR A 24 68.87 32.21 2.91
N PHE A 25 68.78 32.49 1.61
CA PHE A 25 69.91 32.45 0.69
C PHE A 25 69.96 33.70 -0.19
N GLU A 26 71.14 34.25 -0.35
CA GLU A 26 71.39 35.37 -1.25
C GLU A 26 71.94 34.85 -2.59
N PHE A 27 71.33 35.27 -3.70
CA PHE A 27 71.78 34.87 -5.02
C PHE A 27 73.01 35.68 -5.45
N LEU A 28 74.10 34.99 -5.82
CA LEU A 28 75.34 35.64 -6.20
C LEU A 28 75.53 35.69 -7.72
N SER A 29 75.50 34.52 -8.38
CA SER A 29 75.75 34.43 -9.82
C SER A 29 75.17 33.17 -10.44
N THR A 30 75.08 33.17 -11.76
CA THR A 30 74.74 31.99 -12.56
C THR A 30 75.94 31.60 -13.40
N LYS A 31 76.32 30.32 -13.36
CA LYS A 31 77.34 29.74 -14.21
C LYS A 31 76.72 28.55 -14.94
N ASP A 32 76.53 28.70 -16.25
CA ASP A 32 75.86 27.73 -17.13
C ASP A 32 74.45 27.33 -16.65
N PHE A 33 74.28 26.08 -16.22
CA PHE A 33 73.02 25.53 -15.73
C PHE A 33 72.90 25.55 -14.19
N ASN A 34 73.94 25.99 -13.49
CA ASN A 34 73.96 26.11 -12.03
C ASN A 34 73.83 27.56 -11.57
N ILE A 35 73.27 27.72 -10.38
CA ILE A 35 73.25 28.96 -9.61
C ILE A 35 74.15 28.81 -8.40
N ASN A 36 74.84 29.89 -8.05
CA ASN A 36 75.62 29.98 -6.82
C ASN A 36 74.90 30.93 -5.87
N VAL A 37 74.62 30.44 -4.66
CA VAL A 37 73.88 31.16 -3.62
C VAL A 37 74.65 31.09 -2.30
N CYS A 38 74.59 32.15 -1.50
CA CYS A 38 75.21 32.23 -0.19
C CYS A 38 74.16 31.99 0.91
N CYS A 39 74.44 31.14 1.90
CA CYS A 39 73.56 30.97 3.05
C CYS A 39 73.72 32.13 4.03
N THR A 40 72.62 32.82 4.35
CA THR A 40 72.66 33.97 5.28
C THR A 40 72.64 33.56 6.75
N LEU A 41 72.45 32.26 7.05
CA LEU A 41 72.41 31.73 8.42
C LEU A 41 73.74 31.11 8.88
N CYS A 42 74.68 30.90 7.97
CA CYS A 42 76.01 30.37 8.30
C CYS A 42 76.88 31.47 8.92
N VAL A 43 77.68 31.11 9.94
CA VAL A 43 78.73 31.98 10.47
C VAL A 43 79.92 31.93 9.50
N GLY A 44 79.93 32.84 8.51
CA GLY A 44 80.89 32.92 7.40
C GLY A 44 80.23 32.81 6.02
N GLU A 45 80.88 33.31 4.95
CA GLU A 45 80.34 33.26 3.58
C GLU A 45 80.34 31.82 3.02
N LYS A 46 79.27 31.07 3.30
CA LYS A 46 79.10 29.72 2.74
C LYS A 46 78.36 29.78 1.41
N VAL A 47 79.13 29.72 0.32
CA VAL A 47 78.59 29.64 -1.06
C VAL A 47 78.30 28.20 -1.45
N LEU A 48 77.09 27.97 -1.98
CA LEU A 48 76.57 26.68 -2.43
C LEU A 48 76.17 26.76 -3.91
N SER A 49 76.47 25.71 -4.67
CA SER A 49 76.08 25.58 -6.07
C SER A 49 74.93 24.58 -6.23
N THR A 50 73.88 24.96 -6.97
CA THR A 50 72.75 24.05 -7.27
C THR A 50 72.22 24.26 -8.69
N PHE A 51 71.58 23.25 -9.26
CA PHE A 51 71.02 23.32 -10.61
C PHE A 51 69.79 24.22 -10.63
N LYS A 52 69.57 24.97 -11.72
CA LYS A 52 68.49 25.98 -11.81
C LYS A 52 67.07 25.47 -11.49
N ASN A 53 66.80 24.18 -11.67
CA ASN A 53 65.49 23.56 -11.51
C ASN A 53 65.34 22.74 -10.21
N THR A 54 66.34 22.69 -9.33
CA THR A 54 66.26 21.97 -8.05
C THR A 54 66.76 22.81 -6.88
N THR A 55 66.18 22.58 -5.69
CA THR A 55 66.60 23.22 -4.44
C THR A 55 67.02 22.19 -3.38
N SER A 56 67.11 20.90 -3.76
CA SER A 56 67.35 19.80 -2.82
C SER A 56 68.67 19.93 -2.04
N ASN A 57 69.73 20.42 -2.68
CA ASN A 57 71.03 20.62 -2.02
C ASN A 57 70.96 21.75 -0.97
N LEU A 58 70.17 22.78 -1.24
CA LEU A 58 69.98 23.91 -0.33
C LEU A 58 69.10 23.50 0.87
N LYS A 59 68.06 22.70 0.62
CA LYS A 59 67.21 22.16 1.70
C LYS A 59 68.00 21.25 2.64
N LYS A 60 68.79 20.32 2.09
CA LYS A 60 69.69 19.46 2.88
C LYS A 60 70.72 20.28 3.67
N HIS A 61 71.21 21.38 3.12
CA HIS A 61 72.12 22.27 3.85
C HIS A 61 71.41 22.91 5.06
N LEU A 62 70.21 23.47 4.89
CA LEU A 62 69.42 24.02 6.00
C LEU A 62 69.11 22.97 7.08
N GLU A 63 68.68 21.77 6.69
CA GLU A 63 68.32 20.71 7.62
C GLU A 63 69.53 20.14 8.38
N SER A 64 70.72 20.16 7.78
CA SER A 64 71.92 19.59 8.41
C SER A 64 72.73 20.61 9.22
N GLN A 65 72.92 21.83 8.71
CA GLN A 65 73.77 22.86 9.34
C GLN A 65 72.98 23.83 10.20
N HIS A 66 71.66 23.92 10.01
CA HIS A 66 70.75 24.81 10.73
C HIS A 66 69.57 24.05 11.35
N SER A 67 69.77 22.79 11.75
CA SER A 67 68.74 21.92 12.37
C SER A 67 68.12 22.51 13.63
N THR A 68 68.84 23.36 14.35
CA THR A 68 68.39 24.03 15.58
C THR A 68 67.59 25.31 15.33
N VAL A 69 67.58 25.83 14.10
CA VAL A 69 66.82 27.02 13.72
C VAL A 69 65.43 26.59 13.22
N LYS A 70 64.36 27.10 13.84
CA LYS A 70 63.00 26.90 13.32
C LYS A 70 62.81 27.70 12.03
N LEU A 71 62.97 27.02 10.89
CA LEU A 71 62.81 27.62 9.56
C LEU A 71 61.32 27.94 9.28
N THR A 72 61.04 29.17 8.88
CA THR A 72 59.68 29.59 8.50
C THR A 72 59.51 29.60 6.98
N GLU A 73 58.35 29.19 6.47
CA GLU A 73 58.05 29.22 5.04
C GLU A 73 57.50 30.57 4.61
N ARG A 74 57.99 31.10 3.48
CA ARG A 74 57.42 32.32 2.88
C ARG A 74 56.15 31.96 2.10
N VAL A 75 55.00 32.40 2.60
CA VAL A 75 53.69 32.23 1.94
C VAL A 75 53.58 33.20 0.75
N PRO A 76 53.35 32.74 -0.50
CA PRO A 76 53.06 33.62 -1.64
C PRO A 76 51.63 34.18 -1.53
N PRO A 77 51.35 35.43 -1.94
CA PRO A 77 50.01 35.97 -1.91
C PRO A 77 49.24 35.54 -3.17
N SER A 78 48.37 34.54 -3.06
CA SER A 78 47.11 34.41 -3.84
C SER A 78 46.41 33.08 -3.49
N GLY A 79 45.14 33.15 -3.10
CA GLY A 79 44.32 31.95 -2.80
C GLY A 79 43.87 31.22 -4.07
N PRO A 80 42.83 30.36 -4.01
CA PRO A 80 42.39 29.45 -2.95
C PRO A 80 42.67 27.97 -3.32
N LYS A 81 42.30 27.04 -2.41
CA LYS A 81 42.23 25.55 -2.51
C LYS A 81 43.39 24.78 -1.85
N GLN A 82 43.08 23.98 -0.82
CA GLN A 82 43.00 22.51 -0.89
C GLN A 82 42.81 21.84 0.49
N ARG A 83 42.07 20.73 0.48
CA ARG A 83 42.14 19.52 1.35
C ARG A 83 43.62 19.08 1.56
N ALA A 84 44.09 18.29 2.54
CA ALA A 84 43.52 17.33 3.49
C ALA A 84 44.66 16.79 4.43
N VAL A 85 44.29 16.31 5.63
CA VAL A 85 44.79 15.10 6.37
C VAL A 85 46.27 15.06 6.84
N THR A 86 46.56 14.81 8.13
CA THR A 86 47.07 13.53 8.69
C THR A 86 47.17 13.60 10.24
N SER A 87 46.62 12.62 10.99
CA SER A 87 47.26 11.59 11.87
C SER A 87 48.35 12.11 12.84
N ALA A 88 48.43 11.82 14.16
CA ALA A 88 47.73 10.93 15.09
C ALA A 88 47.98 11.37 16.57
N GLU A 89 47.05 10.99 17.46
CA GLU A 89 47.13 10.79 18.92
C GLU A 89 47.63 11.92 19.86
N GLY A 90 46.68 12.77 20.24
CA GLY A 90 46.55 13.47 21.52
C GLY A 90 45.07 13.47 21.94
N PRO A 91 44.70 13.88 23.18
CA PRO A 91 43.32 13.80 23.66
C PRO A 91 42.39 14.51 22.68
N THR A 92 41.36 13.80 22.21
CA THR A 92 40.51 14.20 21.08
C THR A 92 39.98 15.63 21.27
N PRO A 93 40.34 16.58 20.39
CA PRO A 93 39.59 17.82 20.28
C PRO A 93 38.14 17.45 19.90
N PRO A 94 37.12 18.24 20.29
CA PRO A 94 35.76 17.98 19.83
C PRO A 94 35.81 17.89 18.30
N LYS A 95 35.46 16.72 17.75
CA LYS A 95 35.50 16.46 16.31
C LYS A 95 34.73 17.59 15.63
N GLN A 96 35.44 18.57 15.08
CA GLN A 96 34.84 19.56 14.22
C GLN A 96 34.31 18.76 13.02
N GLN A 97 32.99 18.63 12.92
CA GLN A 97 32.35 17.88 11.85
C GLN A 97 32.85 18.48 10.53
N LYS A 98 33.66 17.72 9.81
CA LYS A 98 34.00 18.02 8.42
C LYS A 98 32.68 17.96 7.65
N LEU A 99 32.12 19.13 7.36
CA LEU A 99 30.94 19.23 6.52
C LEU A 99 31.33 18.78 5.11
N GLU A 100 30.96 17.54 4.77
CA GLU A 100 31.14 16.99 3.43
C GLU A 100 30.05 17.58 2.52
N PHE A 101 30.36 18.68 1.86
CA PHE A 101 29.49 19.31 0.86
C PHE A 101 29.50 18.62 -0.52
N GLY A 102 30.11 17.43 -0.63
CA GLY A 102 30.11 16.63 -1.85
C GLY A 102 29.04 15.55 -1.73
N ALA A 103 28.13 15.46 -2.71
CA ALA A 103 27.24 14.31 -2.83
C ALA A 103 28.11 13.04 -2.85
N LYS A 104 27.82 12.11 -1.94
CA LYS A 104 28.52 10.82 -1.91
C LYS A 104 28.24 10.12 -3.24
N PRO A 105 29.28 9.62 -3.93
CA PRO A 105 29.06 8.88 -5.17
C PRO A 105 28.20 7.64 -4.88
N VAL A 106 27.24 7.36 -5.76
CA VAL A 106 26.31 6.24 -5.63
C VAL A 106 27.07 4.95 -5.91
N SER A 107 26.84 3.90 -5.10
CA SER A 107 27.44 2.59 -5.38
C SER A 107 26.75 1.93 -6.58
N ASP A 108 27.44 1.00 -7.23
CA ASP A 108 26.91 0.30 -8.40
C ASP A 108 25.62 -0.47 -8.05
N GLU A 109 25.60 -1.09 -6.86
CA GLU A 109 24.42 -1.79 -6.36
C GLU A 109 23.27 -0.84 -6.04
N GLU A 110 23.56 0.32 -5.44
CA GLU A 110 22.52 1.32 -5.18
C GLU A 110 21.95 1.87 -6.49
N LEU A 111 22.78 2.09 -7.51
CA LEU A 111 22.32 2.50 -8.83
C LEU A 111 21.42 1.44 -9.48
N LYS A 112 21.82 0.15 -9.42
CA LYS A 112 20.98 -0.95 -9.94
C LYS A 112 19.64 -1.01 -9.22
N LYS A 113 19.65 -0.89 -7.89
CA LYS A 113 18.44 -0.89 -7.05
C LYS A 113 17.51 0.26 -7.39
N LEU A 114 18.03 1.49 -7.52
CA LEU A 114 17.25 2.66 -7.91
C LEU A 114 16.63 2.52 -9.31
N VAL A 115 17.39 1.97 -10.27
CA VAL A 115 16.87 1.71 -11.62
C VAL A 115 15.83 0.58 -11.61
N ALA A 116 16.02 -0.45 -10.79
CA ALA A 116 15.05 -1.52 -10.63
C ALA A 116 13.75 -0.99 -10.01
N GLN A 117 13.85 -0.18 -8.95
CA GLN A 117 12.71 0.50 -8.34
C GLN A 117 11.97 1.37 -9.37
N TYR A 118 12.71 2.15 -10.19
CA TYR A 118 12.10 2.93 -11.26
C TYR A 118 11.34 2.06 -12.27
N ILE A 119 11.92 0.93 -12.69
CA ILE A 119 11.26 0.01 -13.63
C ILE A 119 10.02 -0.65 -13.01
N VAL A 120 10.09 -1.05 -11.75
CA VAL A 120 9.01 -1.71 -11.00
C VAL A 120 7.86 -0.73 -10.75
N GLU A 121 8.15 0.43 -10.16
CA GLU A 121 7.14 1.43 -9.79
C GLU A 121 6.42 2.02 -11.01
N GLU A 122 7.17 2.29 -12.08
CA GLU A 122 6.59 2.81 -13.31
C GLU A 122 6.10 1.69 -14.26
N MET A 123 6.19 0.42 -13.85
CA MET A 123 5.81 -0.78 -14.63
C MET A 123 6.41 -0.76 -16.05
N LEU A 124 7.67 -0.34 -16.19
CA LEU A 124 8.32 -0.11 -17.48
C LEU A 124 8.82 -1.41 -18.12
N SER A 125 9.03 -1.36 -19.44
CA SER A 125 9.72 -2.45 -20.13
C SER A 125 11.18 -2.51 -19.67
N ILE A 126 11.72 -3.70 -19.43
CA ILE A 126 13.15 -3.87 -19.12
C ILE A 126 14.03 -3.37 -20.29
N ASN A 127 13.50 -3.27 -21.51
CA ASN A 127 14.20 -2.65 -22.63
C ASN A 127 14.64 -1.19 -22.34
N THR A 128 14.06 -0.52 -21.34
CA THR A 128 14.49 0.79 -20.85
C THR A 128 15.98 0.82 -20.49
N VAL A 129 16.54 -0.26 -19.90
CA VAL A 129 17.97 -0.29 -19.50
C VAL A 129 18.94 -0.31 -20.69
N ASP A 130 18.44 -0.66 -21.87
CA ASP A 130 19.22 -0.66 -23.12
C ASP A 130 18.96 0.60 -23.97
N SER A 131 17.99 1.43 -23.59
CA SER A 131 17.71 2.68 -24.31
C SER A 131 18.95 3.58 -24.33
N PRO A 132 19.42 4.03 -25.50
CA PRO A 132 20.63 4.87 -25.61
C PRO A 132 20.51 6.18 -24.82
N THR A 133 19.33 6.81 -24.85
CA THR A 133 19.07 8.06 -24.13
C THR A 133 19.01 7.84 -22.62
N PHE A 134 18.40 6.75 -22.16
CA PHE A 134 18.37 6.38 -20.74
C PHE A 134 19.80 6.11 -20.23
N ARG A 135 20.59 5.32 -20.96
CA ARG A 135 21.99 5.07 -20.64
C ARG A 135 22.82 6.36 -20.60
N ALA A 136 22.58 7.31 -21.50
CA ALA A 136 23.25 8.61 -21.48
C ALA A 136 22.94 9.41 -20.20
N ILE A 137 21.70 9.33 -19.69
CA ILE A 137 21.32 9.93 -18.40
C ILE A 137 22.04 9.22 -17.25
N ILE A 138 22.00 7.89 -17.20
CA ILE A 138 22.64 7.11 -16.13
C ILE A 138 24.15 7.35 -16.07
N LYS A 139 24.82 7.49 -17.22
CA LYS A 139 26.26 7.84 -17.31
C LYS A 139 26.62 9.21 -16.72
N LYS A 140 25.65 10.09 -16.47
CA LYS A 140 25.87 11.39 -15.80
C LYS A 140 25.75 11.32 -14.28
N ILE A 141 25.29 10.20 -13.73
CA ILE A 141 25.20 9.99 -12.28
C ILE A 141 26.61 9.68 -11.75
N PRO A 142 27.13 10.45 -10.77
CA PRO A 142 28.44 10.16 -10.17
C PRO A 142 28.41 8.85 -9.39
N THR A 143 29.11 7.82 -9.88
CA THR A 143 29.23 6.51 -9.24
C THR A 143 30.62 6.32 -8.61
N SER A 144 30.72 5.46 -7.60
CA SER A 144 31.98 5.22 -6.85
C SER A 144 33.07 4.58 -7.70
N VAL A 145 32.66 3.84 -8.71
CA VAL A 145 33.48 3.24 -9.78
C VAL A 145 32.87 3.73 -11.09
N ASN A 146 33.60 3.79 -12.21
CA ASN A 146 33.04 4.11 -13.54
C ASN A 146 32.11 2.97 -14.04
N ALA A 147 31.11 2.63 -13.25
CA ALA A 147 30.24 1.50 -13.47
C ALA A 147 29.14 1.85 -14.45
N GLU A 148 28.92 0.94 -15.39
CA GLU A 148 27.83 1.05 -16.32
C GLU A 148 26.68 0.16 -15.86
N LEU A 149 25.45 0.66 -16.07
CA LEU A 149 24.25 -0.14 -15.84
C LEU A 149 24.31 -1.44 -16.67
N PRO A 150 24.00 -2.60 -16.07
CA PRO A 150 23.95 -3.86 -16.82
C PRO A 150 22.99 -3.79 -18.02
N HIS A 151 23.34 -4.51 -19.09
CA HIS A 151 22.44 -4.69 -20.22
C HIS A 151 21.24 -5.56 -19.85
N ARG A 152 20.18 -5.52 -20.67
CA ARG A 152 18.87 -6.16 -20.39
C ARG A 152 18.97 -7.59 -19.87
N THR A 153 19.82 -8.45 -20.45
CA THR A 153 19.93 -9.85 -20.03
C THR A 153 20.39 -9.96 -18.57
N ALA A 154 21.49 -9.28 -18.22
CA ALA A 154 22.02 -9.29 -16.85
C ALA A 154 21.08 -8.58 -15.87
N PHE A 155 20.44 -7.48 -16.30
CA PHE A 155 19.47 -6.77 -15.48
C PHE A 155 18.18 -7.58 -15.25
N THR A 156 17.79 -8.42 -16.22
CA THR A 156 16.67 -9.35 -16.05
C THR A 156 17.00 -10.37 -14.97
N SER A 157 18.20 -10.96 -14.98
CA SER A 157 18.63 -11.88 -13.93
C SER A 157 18.68 -11.21 -12.55
N TYR A 158 19.11 -9.94 -12.49
CA TYR A 158 19.06 -9.16 -11.26
C TYR A 158 17.63 -8.99 -10.72
N LEU A 159 16.68 -8.57 -11.56
CA LEU A 159 15.27 -8.46 -11.16
C LEU A 159 14.65 -9.80 -10.72
N GLU A 160 15.06 -10.91 -11.34
CA GLU A 160 14.63 -12.25 -10.95
C GLU A 160 15.15 -12.63 -9.55
N THR A 161 16.40 -12.27 -9.23
CA THR A 161 16.96 -12.43 -7.87
C THR A 161 16.20 -11.56 -6.86
N GLU A 162 15.96 -10.29 -7.16
CA GLU A 162 15.21 -9.38 -6.28
C GLU A 162 13.78 -9.87 -6.04
N PHE A 163 13.11 -10.39 -7.08
CA PHE A 163 11.79 -11.00 -6.93
C PHE A 163 11.82 -12.21 -6.00
N THR A 164 12.80 -13.11 -6.20
CA THR A 164 12.95 -14.33 -5.37
C THR A 164 13.22 -13.97 -3.90
N GLU A 165 14.01 -12.92 -3.67
CA GLU A 165 14.31 -12.41 -2.33
C GLU A 165 13.08 -11.80 -1.66
N MET A 166 12.27 -11.02 -2.40
CA MET A 166 10.98 -10.51 -1.93
C MET A 166 10.02 -11.65 -1.58
N GLU A 167 9.89 -12.66 -2.44
CA GLU A 167 9.04 -13.83 -2.19
C GLU A 167 9.51 -14.62 -0.96
N ARG A 168 10.82 -14.82 -0.79
CA ARG A 168 11.41 -15.49 0.37
C ARG A 168 11.11 -14.73 1.66
N ASN A 169 11.34 -13.42 1.68
CA ASN A 169 11.07 -12.56 2.83
C ASN A 169 9.58 -12.56 3.19
N LEU A 170 8.71 -12.55 2.18
CA LEU A 170 7.27 -12.65 2.37
C LEU A 170 6.87 -13.99 3.01
N LYS A 171 7.37 -15.12 2.51
CA LYS A 171 7.09 -16.44 3.10
C LYS A 171 7.59 -16.53 4.55
N THR A 172 8.76 -15.98 4.85
CA THR A 172 9.26 -15.91 6.24
C THR A 172 8.33 -15.11 7.14
N ALA A 173 7.88 -13.92 6.70
CA ALA A 173 6.95 -13.11 7.48
C ALA A 173 5.59 -13.82 7.70
N LEU A 174 5.09 -14.52 6.68
CA LEU A 174 3.82 -15.28 6.74
C LEU A 174 3.90 -16.51 7.65
N ASN A 175 5.09 -17.08 7.89
CA ASN A 175 5.25 -18.21 8.79
C ASN A 175 4.93 -17.86 10.26
N GLU A 176 5.22 -16.64 10.69
CA GLU A 176 4.98 -16.16 12.06
C GLU A 176 3.52 -15.73 12.32
N ILE A 177 2.70 -15.68 11.27
CA ILE A 177 1.32 -15.19 11.35
C ILE A 177 0.37 -16.38 11.52
N ASP A 178 -0.50 -16.31 12.54
CA ASP A 178 -1.47 -17.36 12.86
C ASP A 178 -2.68 -17.34 11.91
N PHE A 179 -3.21 -16.14 11.64
CA PHE A 179 -4.46 -15.93 10.93
C PHE A 179 -4.25 -14.99 9.75
N VAL A 180 -4.61 -15.46 8.56
CA VAL A 180 -4.64 -14.63 7.35
C VAL A 180 -6.00 -14.74 6.68
N SER A 181 -6.32 -13.77 5.85
CA SER A 181 -7.43 -13.88 4.91
C SER A 181 -6.93 -13.57 3.51
N THR A 182 -7.60 -14.11 2.50
CA THR A 182 -7.28 -13.77 1.12
C THR A 182 -8.46 -13.14 0.41
N THR A 183 -8.19 -12.36 -0.62
CA THR A 183 -9.22 -11.94 -1.58
C THR A 183 -8.85 -12.45 -2.95
N ALA A 184 -9.81 -12.96 -3.70
CA ALA A 184 -9.61 -13.32 -5.10
C ALA A 184 -10.58 -12.53 -5.98
N ASP A 185 -10.08 -12.06 -7.11
CA ASP A 185 -10.87 -11.33 -8.10
C ASP A 185 -10.43 -11.71 -9.51
N ILE A 186 -11.38 -11.78 -10.44
CA ILE A 186 -11.10 -12.06 -11.85
C ILE A 186 -11.64 -10.91 -12.69
N TRP A 187 -10.75 -10.27 -13.45
CA TRP A 187 -11.15 -9.22 -14.38
C TRP A 187 -10.57 -9.47 -15.77
N THR A 188 -11.26 -8.93 -16.77
CA THR A 188 -10.80 -8.96 -18.16
C THR A 188 -10.23 -7.60 -18.53
N ALA A 189 -9.00 -7.58 -19.06
CA ALA A 189 -8.35 -6.39 -19.59
C ALA A 189 -7.60 -6.73 -20.88
N ASN A 190 -7.79 -5.93 -21.94
CA ASN A 190 -7.15 -6.14 -23.26
C ASN A 190 -7.33 -7.56 -23.81
N ASN A 191 -8.56 -8.08 -23.78
CA ASN A 191 -8.94 -9.43 -24.24
C ASN A 191 -8.19 -10.56 -23.51
N ARG A 192 -7.79 -10.33 -22.26
CA ARG A 192 -7.16 -11.32 -21.39
C ARG A 192 -7.76 -11.26 -20.01
N SER A 193 -7.87 -12.41 -19.39
CA SER A 193 -8.41 -12.56 -18.05
C SER A 193 -7.27 -12.72 -17.05
N TYR A 194 -7.39 -12.03 -15.92
CA TYR A 194 -6.40 -12.08 -14.85
C TYR A 194 -7.10 -12.41 -13.54
N MET A 195 -6.51 -13.33 -12.77
CA MET A 195 -6.88 -13.59 -11.38
C MET A 195 -5.87 -12.90 -10.47
N GLY A 196 -6.35 -11.93 -9.71
CA GLY A 196 -5.60 -11.30 -8.63
C GLY A 196 -5.91 -11.99 -7.31
N VAL A 197 -4.87 -12.31 -6.54
CA VAL A 197 -5.03 -12.77 -5.15
C VAL A 197 -4.23 -11.86 -4.23
N THR A 198 -4.88 -11.33 -3.21
CA THR A 198 -4.23 -10.55 -2.14
C THR A 198 -4.42 -11.23 -0.80
N LEU A 199 -3.47 -11.03 0.12
CA LEU A 199 -3.51 -11.56 1.47
C LEU A 199 -3.50 -10.42 2.47
N HIS A 200 -4.29 -10.57 3.53
CA HIS A 200 -4.43 -9.58 4.60
C HIS A 200 -4.24 -10.25 5.96
N TRP A 201 -3.55 -9.56 6.86
CA TRP A 201 -3.41 -9.96 8.26
C TRP A 201 -3.38 -8.75 9.18
N ILE A 202 -3.46 -8.99 10.48
CA ILE A 202 -3.31 -7.96 11.51
C ILE A 202 -2.09 -8.33 12.36
N SER A 203 -1.19 -7.37 12.53
CA SER A 203 -0.02 -7.54 13.40
C SER A 203 -0.45 -7.74 14.84
N ARG A 204 0.00 -8.82 15.48
CA ARG A 204 -0.28 -9.09 16.90
C ARG A 204 0.28 -7.99 17.81
N THR A 205 1.37 -7.32 17.41
CA THR A 205 2.05 -6.32 18.25
C THR A 205 1.51 -4.91 18.02
N THR A 206 1.34 -4.48 16.77
CA THR A 206 0.91 -3.11 16.47
C THR A 206 -0.59 -2.96 16.29
N LEU A 207 -1.31 -4.08 16.08
CA LEU A 207 -2.73 -4.13 15.68
C LEU A 207 -3.01 -3.44 14.34
N GLU A 208 -1.95 -3.15 13.57
CA GLU A 208 -2.06 -2.61 12.23
C GLU A 208 -2.40 -3.71 11.23
N ARG A 209 -3.26 -3.37 10.28
CA ARG A 209 -3.61 -4.25 9.17
C ARG A 209 -2.52 -4.12 8.11
N HIS A 210 -2.05 -5.25 7.63
CA HIS A 210 -1.12 -5.35 6.51
C HIS A 210 -1.80 -6.07 5.34
N LYS A 211 -1.35 -5.75 4.13
CA LYS A 211 -1.82 -6.37 2.89
C LYS A 211 -0.66 -6.57 1.94
N VAL A 212 -0.72 -7.66 1.18
CA VAL A 212 0.26 -8.03 0.15
C VAL A 212 -0.46 -8.65 -1.04
N ALA A 213 0.11 -8.53 -2.23
CA ALA A 213 -0.33 -9.27 -3.40
C ALA A 213 0.41 -10.63 -3.45
N LEU A 214 -0.34 -11.72 -3.63
CA LEU A 214 0.21 -13.07 -3.80
C LEU A 214 0.30 -13.44 -5.28
N ALA A 215 -0.68 -13.01 -6.08
CA ALA A 215 -0.77 -13.42 -7.48
C ALA A 215 -1.47 -12.37 -8.34
N CYS A 216 -1.10 -12.35 -9.62
CA CYS A 216 -1.84 -11.67 -10.69
C CYS A 216 -1.66 -12.50 -11.97
N ARG A 217 -2.29 -13.68 -11.97
CA ARG A 217 -2.06 -14.72 -12.97
C ARG A 217 -3.01 -14.57 -14.14
N GLN A 218 -2.50 -14.77 -15.34
CA GLN A 218 -3.36 -14.83 -16.52
C GLN A 218 -4.08 -16.18 -16.58
N ILE A 219 -5.40 -16.15 -16.59
CA ILE A 219 -6.23 -17.34 -16.82
C ILE A 219 -6.54 -17.45 -18.32
N HIS A 220 -6.39 -18.65 -18.87
CA HIS A 220 -6.63 -18.95 -20.27
C HIS A 220 -7.91 -19.78 -20.41
N GLY A 221 -8.68 -19.51 -21.47
CA GLY A 221 -9.89 -20.28 -21.76
C GLY A 221 -11.08 -19.92 -20.85
N ARG A 222 -11.92 -20.91 -20.55
CA ARG A 222 -13.12 -20.74 -19.73
C ARG A 222 -12.73 -20.62 -18.25
N HIS A 223 -13.40 -19.75 -17.51
CA HIS A 223 -13.17 -19.58 -16.07
C HIS A 223 -14.10 -20.47 -15.25
N THR A 224 -14.07 -21.78 -15.51
CA THR A 224 -14.92 -22.74 -14.79
C THR A 224 -14.51 -22.87 -13.32
N TYR A 225 -15.41 -23.39 -12.49
CA TYR A 225 -15.23 -23.44 -11.04
C TYR A 225 -14.02 -24.31 -10.62
N ASP A 226 -13.73 -25.37 -11.36
CA ASP A 226 -12.59 -26.28 -11.20
C ASP A 226 -11.26 -25.57 -11.48
N VAL A 227 -11.19 -24.79 -12.57
CA VAL A 227 -10.01 -23.96 -12.90
C VAL A 227 -9.77 -22.92 -11.81
N ILE A 228 -10.84 -22.26 -11.33
CA ILE A 228 -10.73 -21.27 -10.26
C ILE A 228 -10.26 -21.90 -8.95
N GLY A 229 -10.86 -23.03 -8.54
CA GLY A 229 -10.50 -23.71 -7.29
C GLY A 229 -9.04 -24.19 -7.31
N THR A 230 -8.64 -24.85 -8.40
CA THR A 230 -7.26 -25.32 -8.61
C THR A 230 -6.27 -24.17 -8.55
N GLU A 231 -6.57 -23.02 -9.17
CA GLU A 231 -5.68 -21.87 -9.17
C GLU A 231 -5.51 -21.26 -7.78
N ILE A 232 -6.59 -21.15 -7.00
CA ILE A 232 -6.56 -20.64 -5.62
C ILE A 232 -5.73 -21.57 -4.73
N GLU A 233 -5.96 -22.89 -4.78
CA GLU A 233 -5.20 -23.86 -3.99
C GLU A 233 -3.71 -23.84 -4.37
N ASN A 234 -3.38 -23.76 -5.66
CA ASN A 234 -2.00 -23.64 -6.13
C ASN A 234 -1.31 -22.40 -5.55
N ILE A 235 -2.02 -21.26 -5.51
CA ILE A 235 -1.49 -20.04 -4.92
C ILE A 235 -1.30 -20.22 -3.41
N HIS A 236 -2.31 -20.69 -2.68
CA HIS A 236 -2.21 -20.91 -1.22
C HIS A 236 -1.09 -21.88 -0.85
N SER A 237 -0.98 -22.99 -1.58
CA SER A 237 0.07 -24.00 -1.40
C SER A 237 1.46 -23.43 -1.63
N SER A 238 1.65 -22.60 -2.66
CA SER A 238 2.95 -22.00 -2.98
C SER A 238 3.51 -21.09 -1.88
N TYR A 239 2.64 -20.55 -1.01
CA TYR A 239 2.96 -19.70 0.13
C TYR A 239 2.80 -20.40 1.49
N GLY A 240 2.45 -21.70 1.53
CA GLY A 240 2.29 -22.47 2.77
C GLY A 240 1.08 -22.03 3.62
N LEU A 241 -0.03 -21.67 2.96
CA LEU A 241 -1.16 -20.99 3.62
C LEU A 241 -2.36 -21.89 3.95
N LEU A 242 -2.41 -23.14 3.48
CA LEU A 242 -3.62 -23.98 3.49
C LEU A 242 -4.36 -24.01 4.84
N ASN A 243 -3.64 -24.03 5.96
CA ASN A 243 -4.24 -24.10 7.31
C ASN A 243 -4.31 -22.75 8.06
N LYS A 244 -3.93 -21.65 7.41
CA LYS A 244 -3.87 -20.29 8.01
C LYS A 244 -4.97 -19.37 7.50
N VAL A 245 -5.55 -19.68 6.34
CA VAL A 245 -6.57 -18.83 5.70
C VAL A 245 -7.90 -19.01 6.42
N VAL A 246 -8.29 -18.00 7.19
CA VAL A 246 -9.56 -17.96 7.92
C VAL A 246 -10.75 -17.81 6.95
N ALA A 247 -10.55 -17.04 5.87
CA ALA A 247 -11.54 -16.88 4.82
C ALA A 247 -10.92 -16.37 3.51
N THR A 248 -11.58 -16.71 2.39
CA THR A 248 -11.32 -16.11 1.09
C THR A 248 -12.52 -15.28 0.63
N VAL A 249 -12.29 -14.00 0.34
CA VAL A 249 -13.30 -13.04 -0.10
C VAL A 249 -13.29 -12.91 -1.62
N THR A 250 -14.40 -13.17 -2.29
CA THR A 250 -14.52 -13.03 -3.75
C THR A 250 -15.73 -12.19 -4.13
N ASP A 251 -15.84 -11.80 -5.40
CA ASP A 251 -17.12 -11.30 -5.91
C ASP A 251 -18.21 -12.38 -5.87
N THR A 252 -19.45 -12.02 -6.22
CA THR A 252 -20.57 -12.97 -6.28
C THR A 252 -20.67 -13.67 -7.63
N GLY A 253 -19.58 -13.79 -8.37
CA GLY A 253 -19.55 -14.51 -9.64
C GLY A 253 -19.93 -15.98 -9.43
N SER A 254 -20.81 -16.50 -10.28
CA SER A 254 -21.37 -17.86 -10.14
C SER A 254 -20.29 -18.94 -10.07
N ASN A 255 -19.20 -18.80 -10.84
CA ASN A 255 -18.11 -19.76 -10.83
C ASN A 255 -17.28 -19.72 -9.55
N PHE A 256 -17.12 -18.56 -8.92
CA PHE A 256 -16.52 -18.48 -7.58
C PHE A 256 -17.41 -19.16 -6.55
N VAL A 257 -18.71 -18.82 -6.52
CA VAL A 257 -19.66 -19.41 -5.57
C VAL A 257 -19.67 -20.94 -5.72
N LYS A 258 -19.73 -21.45 -6.95
CA LYS A 258 -19.70 -22.89 -7.21
C LYS A 258 -18.39 -23.54 -6.79
N ALA A 259 -17.23 -22.89 -7.02
CA ALA A 259 -15.93 -23.45 -6.62
C ALA A 259 -15.86 -23.67 -5.11
N PHE A 260 -16.25 -22.67 -4.33
CA PHE A 260 -16.22 -22.76 -2.87
C PHE A 260 -17.31 -23.65 -2.27
N GLN A 261 -18.42 -23.87 -2.98
CA GLN A 261 -19.44 -24.85 -2.59
C GLN A 261 -18.95 -26.28 -2.83
N VAL A 262 -18.33 -26.54 -3.98
CA VAL A 262 -17.85 -27.89 -4.34
C VAL A 262 -16.63 -28.31 -3.53
N TYR A 263 -15.71 -27.38 -3.28
CA TYR A 263 -14.45 -27.65 -2.58
C TYR A 263 -14.47 -27.18 -1.13
N HIS A 264 -15.64 -27.10 -0.50
CA HIS A 264 -15.75 -26.75 0.92
C HIS A 264 -15.09 -27.85 1.78
N PRO A 265 -14.38 -27.52 2.87
CA PRO A 265 -13.81 -28.52 3.75
C PRO A 265 -14.95 -29.30 4.41
N VAL A 266 -14.96 -30.62 4.26
CA VAL A 266 -15.90 -31.47 5.00
C VAL A 266 -15.44 -31.50 6.46
N THR A 267 -16.07 -30.71 7.33
CA THR A 267 -15.93 -30.88 8.77
C THR A 267 -16.80 -32.06 9.21
N GLU A 268 -16.22 -33.05 9.91
CA GLU A 268 -16.91 -34.25 10.44
C GLU A 268 -17.96 -33.94 11.55
N SER A 269 -18.64 -32.80 11.51
CA SER A 269 -19.61 -32.39 12.53
C SER A 269 -20.93 -31.83 12.01
N ASP A 270 -21.16 -31.80 10.69
CA ASP A 270 -22.46 -31.38 10.16
C ASP A 270 -23.32 -32.61 9.91
N ASP A 271 -24.21 -32.89 10.86
CA ASP A 271 -25.42 -33.70 10.65
C ASP A 271 -26.13 -33.20 9.37
N GLU A 272 -26.61 -34.16 8.59
CA GLU A 272 -27.32 -33.97 7.33
C GLU A 272 -28.42 -32.89 7.42
N THR A 273 -28.10 -31.69 6.94
CA THR A 273 -29.10 -30.77 6.40
C THR A 273 -28.63 -30.30 5.04
N GLU A 274 -28.95 -31.08 4.01
CA GLU A 274 -29.07 -30.58 2.64
C GLU A 274 -30.22 -29.55 2.60
N GLU A 275 -29.96 -28.31 3.00
CA GLU A 275 -30.83 -27.20 2.61
C GLU A 275 -30.46 -26.79 1.19
N GLU A 276 -31.23 -27.29 0.22
CA GLU A 276 -31.29 -26.70 -1.13
C GLU A 276 -31.64 -25.21 -0.99
N GLU A 277 -30.63 -24.33 -0.96
CA GLU A 277 -30.85 -22.89 -1.17
C GLU A 277 -31.37 -22.69 -2.60
N SER A 278 -32.70 -22.66 -2.74
CA SER A 278 -33.39 -22.24 -3.94
C SER A 278 -33.13 -20.74 -4.17
N THR A 279 -32.00 -20.41 -4.80
CA THR A 279 -31.83 -19.09 -5.41
C THR A 279 -32.68 -19.01 -6.67
N PRO A 280 -33.37 -17.89 -6.94
CA PRO A 280 -34.11 -17.73 -8.18
C PRO A 280 -33.09 -17.69 -9.32
N LYS A 281 -33.17 -18.70 -10.20
CA LYS A 281 -32.47 -18.74 -11.49
C LYS A 281 -32.85 -17.48 -12.26
N ASP A 282 -31.88 -16.62 -12.50
CA ASP A 282 -31.96 -15.66 -13.60
C ASP A 282 -31.27 -16.31 -14.80
N ASP A 283 -32.01 -16.37 -15.90
CA ASP A 283 -31.65 -17.09 -17.11
C ASP A 283 -30.41 -16.48 -17.78
N ASP A 284 -29.26 -17.15 -17.62
CA ASP A 284 -28.24 -17.20 -18.66
C ASP A 284 -27.79 -18.66 -18.81
N VAL A 285 -28.44 -19.36 -19.74
CA VAL A 285 -28.21 -20.78 -20.03
C VAL A 285 -26.83 -20.93 -20.68
N THR A 286 -25.80 -21.17 -19.88
CA THR A 286 -24.52 -21.70 -20.37
C THR A 286 -24.64 -23.22 -20.45
N PHE A 287 -24.93 -23.73 -21.65
CA PHE A 287 -24.84 -25.17 -21.96
C PHE A 287 -23.38 -25.64 -21.78
N SER A 288 -23.13 -26.42 -20.73
CA SER A 288 -21.92 -27.23 -20.59
C SER A 288 -22.29 -28.69 -20.84
N ASP A 289 -21.51 -29.36 -21.69
CA ASP A 289 -21.77 -30.71 -22.19
C ASP A 289 -21.66 -31.73 -21.05
N LEU A 290 -22.75 -32.43 -20.77
CA LEU A 290 -22.84 -33.41 -19.67
C LEU A 290 -21.87 -34.57 -19.82
N SER A 291 -21.31 -34.79 -21.02
CA SER A 291 -20.32 -35.82 -21.28
C SER A 291 -18.94 -35.53 -20.68
N GLU A 292 -18.55 -34.26 -20.50
CA GLU A 292 -17.25 -33.92 -19.88
C GLU A 292 -17.26 -34.16 -18.36
N ILE A 293 -18.42 -34.01 -17.71
CA ILE A 293 -18.60 -34.18 -16.26
C ILE A 293 -18.42 -35.65 -15.86
N LEU A 294 -18.87 -36.60 -16.68
CA LEU A 294 -18.78 -38.03 -16.39
C LEU A 294 -17.41 -38.65 -16.73
N SER A 295 -16.54 -37.92 -17.42
CA SER A 295 -15.20 -38.40 -17.80
C SER A 295 -14.09 -38.01 -16.81
N ALA A 296 -14.36 -37.15 -15.83
CA ALA A 296 -13.37 -36.64 -14.88
C ALA A 296 -13.17 -37.51 -13.63
N GLU A 297 -13.93 -38.61 -13.46
CA GLU A 297 -13.91 -39.42 -12.22
C GLU A 297 -12.74 -40.43 -12.11
N ASN A 298 -11.69 -40.32 -12.92
CA ASN A 298 -10.58 -41.28 -12.85
C ASN A 298 -9.20 -40.65 -13.11
N GLU A 299 -8.74 -39.73 -12.26
CA GLU A 299 -7.31 -39.61 -11.92
C GLU A 299 -7.16 -39.19 -10.45
N SER A 300 -6.22 -39.83 -9.76
CA SER A 300 -6.01 -39.77 -8.32
C SER A 300 -5.32 -38.48 -7.85
N ASP A 301 -6.01 -37.35 -7.88
CA ASP A 301 -5.49 -36.09 -7.34
C ASP A 301 -6.00 -35.84 -5.90
N GLY A 302 -5.15 -35.23 -5.08
CA GLY A 302 -5.46 -34.90 -3.68
C GLY A 302 -6.79 -34.14 -3.59
N GLN A 303 -7.55 -34.41 -2.53
CA GLN A 303 -8.86 -33.78 -2.31
C GLN A 303 -8.69 -32.26 -2.15
N LEU A 304 -8.90 -31.52 -3.24
CA LEU A 304 -8.87 -30.05 -3.30
C LEU A 304 -9.84 -29.49 -2.25
N SER A 305 -9.29 -28.74 -1.28
CA SER A 305 -10.05 -28.16 -0.17
C SER A 305 -9.77 -26.67 -0.07
N LEU A 306 -10.78 -25.87 -0.38
CA LEU A 306 -10.72 -24.41 -0.28
C LEU A 306 -11.11 -23.93 1.12
N PRO A 307 -10.52 -22.84 1.63
CA PRO A 307 -10.91 -22.28 2.92
C PRO A 307 -12.32 -21.66 2.88
N PRO A 308 -12.92 -21.32 4.04
CA PRO A 308 -14.25 -20.72 4.11
C PRO A 308 -14.43 -19.53 3.17
N HIS A 309 -15.58 -19.46 2.51
CA HIS A 309 -15.90 -18.45 1.51
C HIS A 309 -16.66 -17.26 2.09
N ARG A 310 -16.30 -16.06 1.68
CA ARG A 310 -17.05 -14.84 1.99
C ARG A 310 -17.34 -14.06 0.70
N ARG A 311 -18.60 -13.66 0.54
CA ARG A 311 -19.00 -12.80 -0.59
C ARG A 311 -18.60 -11.35 -0.32
N CYS A 312 -18.09 -10.67 -1.34
CA CYS A 312 -17.73 -9.26 -1.31
C CYS A 312 -18.99 -8.41 -1.02
N ALA A 313 -19.07 -7.83 0.17
CA ALA A 313 -20.19 -7.00 0.60
C ALA A 313 -20.35 -5.76 -0.29
N SER A 314 -19.23 -5.17 -0.70
CA SER A 314 -19.24 -4.01 -1.59
C SER A 314 -19.84 -4.37 -2.98
N HIS A 315 -19.55 -5.58 -3.49
CA HIS A 315 -20.17 -6.05 -4.74
C HIS A 315 -21.66 -6.34 -4.54
N THR A 316 -22.04 -6.97 -3.42
CA THR A 316 -23.44 -7.21 -3.06
C THR A 316 -24.24 -5.92 -2.97
N ILE A 317 -23.71 -4.87 -2.33
CA ILE A 317 -24.37 -3.56 -2.27
C ILE A 317 -24.47 -2.93 -3.65
N ASN A 318 -23.44 -3.07 -4.50
CA ASN A 318 -23.54 -2.61 -5.88
C ASN A 318 -24.69 -3.30 -6.63
N ILE A 319 -24.87 -4.62 -6.44
CA ILE A 319 -26.00 -5.36 -7.02
C ILE A 319 -27.33 -4.82 -6.49
N ILE A 320 -27.45 -4.48 -5.20
CA ILE A 320 -28.67 -3.85 -4.66
C ILE A 320 -28.97 -2.53 -5.40
N CYS A 321 -27.94 -1.71 -5.58
CA CYS A 321 -28.05 -0.43 -6.27
C CYS A 321 -28.45 -0.57 -7.76
N THR A 322 -27.86 -1.54 -8.48
CA THR A 322 -28.03 -1.65 -9.93
C THR A 322 -29.18 -2.56 -10.33
N HIS A 323 -29.51 -3.58 -9.54
CA HIS A 323 -30.54 -4.56 -9.89
C HIS A 323 -31.82 -4.35 -9.07
N ASP A 324 -31.76 -4.40 -7.74
CA ASP A 324 -32.98 -4.43 -6.92
C ASP A 324 -33.70 -3.08 -6.89
N VAL A 325 -32.93 -1.99 -6.78
CA VAL A 325 -33.47 -0.63 -6.86
C VAL A 325 -34.05 -0.37 -8.26
N GLU A 326 -33.36 -0.76 -9.32
CA GLU A 326 -33.87 -0.61 -10.69
C GLU A 326 -35.14 -1.43 -10.90
N LYS A 327 -35.16 -2.70 -10.45
CA LYS A 327 -36.34 -3.57 -10.50
C LYS A 327 -37.52 -2.96 -9.75
N HIS A 328 -37.30 -2.40 -8.57
CA HIS A 328 -38.36 -1.72 -7.81
C HIS A 328 -38.89 -0.49 -8.57
N LEU A 329 -38.00 0.40 -9.02
CA LEU A 329 -38.36 1.64 -9.70
C LEU A 329 -39.07 1.41 -11.04
N THR A 330 -38.73 0.32 -11.73
CA THR A 330 -39.36 -0.06 -13.00
C THR A 330 -40.66 -0.84 -12.81
N THR A 331 -40.83 -1.57 -11.71
CA THR A 331 -42.06 -2.33 -11.43
C THR A 331 -43.15 -1.45 -10.82
N ASN A 332 -42.79 -0.51 -9.94
CA ASN A 332 -43.75 0.39 -9.29
C ASN A 332 -44.40 1.35 -10.29
N ALA A 333 -45.74 1.30 -10.39
CA ALA A 333 -46.51 2.09 -11.34
C ALA A 333 -46.35 3.61 -11.15
N GLU A 334 -46.14 4.06 -9.91
CA GLU A 334 -46.02 5.48 -9.58
C GLU A 334 -44.66 6.08 -9.95
N SER A 335 -43.58 5.29 -9.85
CA SER A 335 -42.22 5.73 -10.17
C SER A 335 -41.80 5.44 -11.61
N ARG A 336 -42.34 4.39 -12.24
CA ARG A 336 -41.85 3.85 -13.53
C ARG A 336 -41.69 4.89 -14.63
N ALA A 337 -42.73 5.70 -14.85
CA ALA A 337 -42.72 6.68 -15.92
C ALA A 337 -41.70 7.81 -15.66
N VAL A 338 -41.65 8.30 -14.42
CA VAL A 338 -40.72 9.37 -14.02
C VAL A 338 -39.29 8.87 -14.01
N TYR A 339 -39.03 7.68 -13.45
CA TYR A 339 -37.71 7.04 -13.46
C TYR A 339 -37.18 6.90 -14.89
N ARG A 340 -37.95 6.30 -15.80
CA ARG A 340 -37.53 6.13 -17.20
C ARG A 340 -37.25 7.47 -17.89
N SER A 341 -38.08 8.48 -17.65
CA SER A 341 -37.91 9.81 -18.24
C SER A 341 -36.67 10.52 -17.68
N SER A 342 -36.49 10.54 -16.36
CA SER A 342 -35.35 11.13 -15.67
C SER A 342 -34.04 10.47 -16.11
N THR A 343 -33.97 9.14 -16.08
CA THR A 343 -32.78 8.38 -16.49
C THR A 343 -32.44 8.63 -17.96
N ALA A 344 -33.43 8.65 -18.86
CA ALA A 344 -33.19 8.95 -20.27
C ALA A 344 -32.62 10.37 -20.49
N LYS A 345 -33.10 11.37 -19.74
CA LYS A 345 -32.59 12.75 -19.82
C LYS A 345 -31.18 12.88 -19.25
N CYS A 346 -30.90 12.26 -18.10
CA CYS A 346 -29.56 12.20 -17.53
C CYS A 346 -28.59 11.53 -18.52
N THR A 347 -28.94 10.38 -19.09
CA THR A 347 -28.12 9.67 -20.09
C THR A 347 -27.90 10.50 -21.35
N ALA A 348 -28.93 11.18 -21.86
CA ALA A 348 -28.79 12.07 -23.01
C ALA A 348 -27.81 13.22 -22.72
N LEU A 349 -27.89 13.82 -21.53
CA LEU A 349 -27.01 14.90 -21.10
C LEU A 349 -25.55 14.42 -20.97
N TRP A 350 -25.31 13.29 -20.28
CA TRP A 350 -23.97 12.71 -20.15
C TRP A 350 -23.38 12.35 -21.52
N THR A 351 -24.16 11.71 -22.39
CA THR A 351 -23.73 11.32 -23.73
C THR A 351 -23.36 12.52 -24.59
N LYS A 352 -24.14 13.60 -24.52
CA LYS A 352 -23.88 14.82 -25.29
C LYS A 352 -22.62 15.53 -24.78
N SER A 353 -22.49 15.63 -23.46
CA SER A 353 -21.33 16.26 -22.81
C SER A 353 -20.04 15.46 -22.99
N SER A 354 -20.09 14.12 -23.01
CA SER A 354 -18.88 13.29 -23.20
C SER A 354 -18.35 13.27 -24.63
N ARG A 355 -19.21 13.51 -25.62
CA ARG A 355 -18.87 13.42 -27.05
C ARG A 355 -18.57 14.77 -27.71
N SER A 356 -18.73 15.88 -27.00
CA SER A 356 -18.51 17.22 -27.54
C SER A 356 -17.84 18.13 -26.51
N THR A 357 -16.66 18.64 -26.84
CA THR A 357 -15.92 19.62 -26.03
C THR A 357 -16.73 20.88 -25.83
N LEU A 358 -17.35 21.41 -26.90
CA LEU A 358 -18.23 22.57 -26.85
C LEU A 358 -19.43 22.35 -25.92
N ALA A 359 -20.02 21.14 -25.93
CA ALA A 359 -21.11 20.82 -25.02
C ALA A 359 -20.63 20.76 -23.57
N SER A 360 -19.47 20.16 -23.32
CA SER A 360 -18.86 20.13 -21.98
C SER A 360 -18.54 21.53 -21.46
N GLU A 361 -17.97 22.40 -22.30
CA GLU A 361 -17.66 23.79 -21.97
C GLU A 361 -18.93 24.59 -21.67
N THR A 362 -19.99 24.40 -22.46
CA THR A 362 -21.31 25.04 -22.22
C THR A 362 -21.88 24.64 -20.87
N VAL A 363 -21.76 23.37 -20.48
CA VAL A 363 -22.22 22.91 -19.16
C VAL A 363 -21.40 23.54 -18.05
N GLU A 364 -20.08 23.58 -18.20
CA GLU A 364 -19.16 24.16 -17.22
C GLU A 364 -19.36 25.68 -17.07
N GLU A 365 -19.60 26.40 -18.16
CA GLU A 365 -19.86 27.84 -18.15
C GLU A 365 -21.14 28.19 -17.36
N ILE A 366 -22.21 27.41 -17.58
CA ILE A 366 -23.53 27.72 -17.01
C ILE A 366 -23.66 27.20 -15.58
N SER A 367 -23.30 25.94 -15.35
CA SER A 367 -23.45 25.30 -14.04
C SER A 367 -22.24 25.50 -13.12
N LYS A 368 -21.17 26.13 -13.62
CA LYS A 368 -19.86 26.30 -12.95
C LYS A 368 -19.25 24.98 -12.47
N ARG A 369 -19.66 23.86 -13.07
CA ARG A 369 -19.31 22.50 -12.67
C ARG A 369 -19.16 21.62 -13.91
N LYS A 370 -18.22 20.68 -13.85
CA LYS A 370 -18.16 19.58 -14.82
C LYS A 370 -19.11 18.46 -14.43
N LEU A 371 -19.78 17.88 -15.43
CA LEU A 371 -20.55 16.66 -15.22
C LEU A 371 -19.62 15.48 -14.94
N LEU A 372 -20.07 14.60 -14.07
CA LEU A 372 -19.47 13.28 -13.90
C LEU A 372 -20.16 12.33 -14.88
N ILE A 373 -19.38 11.53 -15.59
CA ILE A 373 -19.90 10.51 -16.51
C ILE A 373 -19.90 9.19 -15.75
N PRO A 374 -21.03 8.46 -15.70
CA PRO A 374 -21.08 7.14 -15.09
C PRO A 374 -20.06 6.19 -15.72
N THR A 375 -19.31 5.47 -14.89
CA THR A 375 -18.45 4.36 -15.32
C THR A 375 -18.88 3.07 -14.64
N SER A 376 -18.81 1.95 -15.38
CA SER A 376 -19.15 0.61 -14.84
C SER A 376 -18.10 0.08 -13.86
N THR A 377 -16.87 0.59 -13.94
CA THR A 377 -15.73 0.12 -13.13
C THR A 377 -15.71 0.71 -11.71
N ARG A 378 -16.50 1.74 -11.42
CA ARG A 378 -16.60 2.35 -10.09
C ARG A 378 -18.05 2.37 -9.63
N TRP A 379 -18.39 1.52 -8.66
CA TRP A 379 -19.78 1.25 -8.24
C TRP A 379 -20.58 2.50 -7.82
N ASN A 380 -19.94 3.51 -7.22
CA ASN A 380 -20.62 4.78 -6.85
C ASN A 380 -20.79 5.78 -8.01
N SER A 381 -20.20 5.53 -9.18
CA SER A 381 -20.09 6.52 -10.26
C SER A 381 -21.43 6.95 -10.83
N CYS A 382 -22.39 6.04 -10.98
CA CYS A 382 -23.72 6.38 -11.48
C CYS A 382 -24.46 7.32 -10.52
N PHE A 383 -24.45 7.00 -9.22
CA PHE A 383 -25.05 7.86 -8.20
C PHE A 383 -24.37 9.23 -8.14
N ASP A 384 -23.03 9.28 -8.15
CA ASP A 384 -22.29 10.55 -8.13
C ASP A 384 -22.64 11.43 -9.33
N ALA A 385 -22.84 10.83 -10.51
CA ALA A 385 -23.27 11.52 -11.71
C ALA A 385 -24.71 12.05 -11.61
N VAL A 386 -25.63 11.27 -11.04
CA VAL A 386 -27.01 11.70 -10.78
C VAL A 386 -27.05 12.83 -9.76
N LYS A 387 -26.33 12.67 -8.65
CA LYS A 387 -26.19 13.69 -7.60
C LYS A 387 -25.62 14.99 -8.16
N ARG A 388 -24.61 14.90 -9.04
CA ARG A 388 -24.03 16.07 -9.73
C ARG A 388 -25.06 16.83 -10.55
N ILE A 389 -26.01 16.14 -11.21
CA ILE A 389 -27.11 16.78 -11.93
C ILE A 389 -28.12 17.39 -10.95
N ALA A 390 -28.51 16.66 -9.90
CA ALA A 390 -29.48 17.12 -8.91
C ALA A 390 -29.02 18.39 -8.16
N GLU A 391 -27.71 18.56 -7.97
CA GLU A 391 -27.12 19.76 -7.36
C GLU A 391 -27.17 21.01 -8.24
N ILE A 392 -27.45 20.88 -9.55
CA ILE A 392 -27.58 22.03 -10.47
C ILE A 392 -28.99 22.62 -10.31
N PRO A 393 -29.14 23.93 -10.04
CA PRO A 393 -30.43 24.57 -9.98
C PRO A 393 -31.25 24.32 -11.26
N MET A 394 -32.54 24.00 -11.10
CA MET A 394 -33.44 23.64 -12.22
C MET A 394 -33.39 24.65 -13.39
N GLY A 395 -33.35 25.95 -13.10
CA GLY A 395 -33.27 27.00 -14.13
C GLY A 395 -32.00 26.91 -14.99
N GLU A 396 -30.86 26.67 -14.34
CA GLU A 396 -29.58 26.47 -15.03
C GLU A 396 -29.56 25.15 -15.81
N LEU A 397 -30.07 24.07 -15.21
CA LEU A 397 -30.14 22.75 -15.83
C LEU A 397 -30.98 22.77 -17.12
N ASN A 398 -32.12 23.45 -17.10
CA ASN A 398 -32.98 23.60 -18.29
C ASN A 398 -32.40 24.57 -19.32
N THR A 399 -31.64 25.58 -18.89
CA THR A 399 -30.87 26.45 -19.80
C THR A 399 -29.81 25.65 -20.55
N VAL A 400 -29.08 24.77 -19.84
CA VAL A 400 -28.12 23.83 -20.43
C VAL A 400 -28.83 22.91 -21.43
N CYS A 401 -29.94 22.28 -21.05
CA CYS A 401 -30.69 21.39 -21.94
C CYS A 401 -31.11 22.10 -23.23
N THR A 402 -31.62 23.34 -23.12
CA THR A 402 -32.06 24.13 -24.27
C THR A 402 -30.89 24.45 -25.21
N LYS A 403 -29.76 24.94 -24.68
CA LYS A 403 -28.57 25.23 -25.51
C LYS A 403 -27.99 23.99 -26.18
N LEU A 404 -28.11 22.82 -25.55
CA LEU A 404 -27.62 21.54 -26.10
C LEU A 404 -28.62 20.84 -27.02
N GLY A 405 -29.82 21.39 -27.21
CA GLY A 405 -30.89 20.79 -28.01
C GLY A 405 -31.50 19.53 -27.37
N LEU A 406 -31.48 19.44 -26.04
CA LEU A 406 -32.01 18.33 -25.25
C LEU A 406 -33.38 18.69 -24.64
N LYS A 407 -34.17 17.65 -24.32
CA LYS A 407 -35.46 17.85 -23.61
C LYS A 407 -35.21 18.32 -22.17
N CYS A 408 -35.82 19.43 -21.79
CA CYS A 408 -35.75 19.97 -20.42
C CYS A 408 -36.38 19.04 -19.37
N PHE A 409 -35.88 19.11 -18.14
CA PHE A 409 -36.42 18.40 -16.98
C PHE A 409 -37.72 19.05 -16.51
N LYS A 410 -38.68 18.21 -16.14
CA LYS A 410 -39.95 18.59 -15.50
C LYS A 410 -39.78 18.62 -13.99
N ASP A 411 -40.64 19.34 -13.27
CA ASP A 411 -40.59 19.44 -11.81
C ASP A 411 -40.64 18.07 -11.13
N GLN A 412 -41.51 17.16 -11.60
CA GLN A 412 -41.59 15.79 -11.09
C GLN A 412 -40.30 14.98 -11.27
N GLU A 413 -39.59 15.17 -12.39
CA GLU A 413 -38.34 14.46 -12.68
C GLU A 413 -37.21 15.00 -11.80
N TYR A 414 -37.14 16.30 -11.64
CA TYR A 414 -36.14 16.94 -10.78
C TYR A 414 -36.38 16.61 -9.30
N GLN A 415 -37.63 16.66 -8.84
CA GLN A 415 -38.01 16.19 -7.51
C GLN A 415 -37.62 14.72 -7.31
N PHE A 416 -37.88 13.86 -8.30
CA PHE A 416 -37.46 12.46 -8.25
C PHE A 416 -35.95 12.30 -8.11
N LEU A 417 -35.13 13.08 -8.83
CA LEU A 417 -33.67 13.00 -8.71
C LEU A 417 -33.18 13.36 -7.30
N HIS A 418 -33.78 14.38 -6.67
CA HIS A 418 -33.48 14.76 -5.28
C HIS A 418 -33.88 13.67 -4.29
N GLU A 419 -35.11 13.16 -4.40
CA GLU A 419 -35.62 12.08 -3.54
C GLU A 419 -34.81 10.78 -3.70
N TYR A 420 -34.44 10.43 -4.93
CA TYR A 420 -33.55 9.31 -5.23
C TYR A 420 -32.19 9.49 -4.52
N CYS A 421 -31.60 10.68 -4.60
CA CYS A 421 -30.33 10.98 -3.93
C CYS A 421 -30.45 10.94 -2.40
N MET A 422 -31.61 11.29 -1.84
CA MET A 422 -31.88 11.20 -0.41
C MET A 422 -32.01 9.74 0.05
N ALA A 423 -32.73 8.91 -0.70
CA ALA A 423 -33.01 7.50 -0.39
C ALA A 423 -31.79 6.58 -0.59
N MET A 424 -30.94 6.86 -1.57
CA MET A 424 -29.76 6.05 -1.91
C MET A 424 -28.59 6.26 -0.94
N LYS A 425 -28.80 5.98 0.36
CA LYS A 425 -27.74 5.97 1.39
C LYS A 425 -26.71 4.85 1.22
N LEU A 426 -27.00 3.88 0.33
CA LEU A 426 -26.14 2.75 -0.04
C LEU A 426 -24.74 3.21 -0.49
N THR A 427 -24.63 4.39 -1.12
CA THR A 427 -23.34 4.91 -1.60
C THR A 427 -22.38 5.29 -0.47
N ALA A 428 -22.91 5.80 0.65
CA ALA A 428 -22.09 6.06 1.84
C ALA A 428 -21.57 4.75 2.46
N ALA A 429 -22.38 3.68 2.43
CA ALA A 429 -21.92 2.36 2.86
C ALA A 429 -20.89 1.77 1.89
N LEU A 430 -21.08 1.93 0.58
CA LEU A 430 -20.09 1.54 -0.43
C LEU A 430 -18.76 2.27 -0.22
N ASP A 431 -18.77 3.59 -0.01
CA ASP A 431 -17.53 4.35 0.25
C ASP A 431 -16.79 3.83 1.51
N ILE A 432 -17.52 3.44 2.55
CA ILE A 432 -16.94 2.85 3.76
C ILE A 432 -16.35 1.47 3.48
N LEU A 433 -17.06 0.60 2.76
CA LEU A 433 -16.70 -0.80 2.58
C LEU A 433 -15.72 -1.04 1.42
N GLN A 434 -15.65 -0.13 0.44
CA GLN A 434 -14.64 -0.15 -0.63
C GLN A 434 -13.28 0.38 -0.18
N GLY A 435 -13.22 1.12 0.94
CA GLY A 435 -11.96 1.51 1.55
C GLY A 435 -11.18 0.31 2.08
N ASP A 436 -9.96 0.55 2.59
CA ASP A 436 -9.18 -0.44 3.35
C ASP A 436 -9.84 -0.66 4.72
N CYS A 437 -11.02 -1.27 4.68
CA CYS A 437 -11.96 -1.35 5.78
C CYS A 437 -11.93 -2.77 6.36
N PRO A 438 -11.82 -2.92 7.68
CA PRO A 438 -11.77 -4.23 8.32
C PRO A 438 -13.16 -4.84 8.48
N TYR A 439 -13.27 -6.16 8.51
CA TYR A 439 -14.55 -6.88 8.56
C TYR A 439 -15.49 -6.43 9.69
N ARG A 440 -14.98 -6.03 10.88
CA ARG A 440 -15.76 -5.43 11.98
C ARG A 440 -16.69 -4.29 11.60
N THR A 441 -16.42 -3.56 10.51
CA THR A 441 -17.27 -2.43 10.12
C THR A 441 -18.51 -2.88 9.36
N LEU A 442 -18.54 -4.12 8.84
CA LEU A 442 -19.60 -4.61 7.97
C LEU A 442 -20.99 -4.56 8.64
N LEU A 443 -21.20 -5.32 9.71
CA LEU A 443 -22.50 -5.37 10.39
C LEU A 443 -22.93 -4.00 10.97
N PRO A 444 -22.06 -3.23 11.65
CA PRO A 444 -22.41 -1.88 12.07
C PRO A 444 -22.81 -0.97 10.91
N THR A 445 -22.15 -1.10 9.75
CA THR A 445 -22.48 -0.30 8.56
C THR A 445 -23.83 -0.69 7.99
N LEU A 446 -24.13 -2.00 7.86
CA LEU A 446 -25.42 -2.49 7.38
C LEU A 446 -26.57 -2.07 8.31
N GLU A 447 -26.38 -2.21 9.62
CA GLU A 447 -27.38 -1.84 10.63
C GLU A 447 -27.68 -0.33 10.59
N VAL A 448 -26.65 0.52 10.56
CA VAL A 448 -26.82 1.98 10.45
C VAL A 448 -27.40 2.38 9.09
N LEU A 449 -27.03 1.68 8.01
CA LEU A 449 -27.56 1.92 6.67
C LEU A 449 -29.07 1.64 6.62
N MET A 450 -29.52 0.49 7.13
CA MET A 450 -30.95 0.17 7.18
C MET A 450 -31.73 1.21 7.97
N GLN A 451 -31.22 1.59 9.15
CA GLN A 451 -31.84 2.62 10.00
C GLN A 451 -31.91 3.98 9.31
N LYS A 452 -30.81 4.46 8.72
CA LYS A 452 -30.77 5.76 8.03
C LYS A 452 -31.61 5.79 6.76
N THR A 453 -31.71 4.66 6.07
CA THR A 453 -32.56 4.52 4.89
C THR A 453 -34.03 4.59 5.31
N GLN A 454 -34.42 3.88 6.37
CA GLN A 454 -35.79 3.95 6.88
C GLN A 454 -36.16 5.36 7.39
N ALA A 455 -35.22 6.06 8.03
CA ALA A 455 -35.46 7.38 8.60
C ALA A 455 -35.80 8.48 7.57
N VAL A 456 -35.48 8.29 6.28
CA VAL A 456 -35.84 9.26 5.24
C VAL A 456 -37.23 9.03 4.66
N LYS A 457 -37.90 7.91 4.97
CA LYS A 457 -39.17 7.50 4.37
C LYS A 457 -40.26 8.57 4.46
N ASP A 458 -40.42 9.21 5.62
CA ASP A 458 -41.47 10.21 5.85
C ASP A 458 -41.22 11.53 5.10
N ALA A 459 -40.00 11.77 4.63
CA ALA A 459 -39.63 12.95 3.84
C ALA A 459 -39.80 12.74 2.33
N LEU A 460 -40.16 11.54 1.89
CA LEU A 460 -40.27 11.19 0.47
C LEU A 460 -41.69 11.37 -0.05
N SER A 461 -41.83 11.73 -1.32
CA SER A 461 -43.14 11.74 -1.96
C SER A 461 -43.67 10.33 -2.19
N ARG A 462 -44.96 10.23 -2.52
CA ARG A 462 -45.61 8.96 -2.89
C ARG A 462 -44.85 8.18 -3.97
N MET A 463 -44.17 8.89 -4.88
CA MET A 463 -43.40 8.31 -5.98
C MET A 463 -42.18 7.50 -5.50
N THR A 464 -41.60 7.84 -4.35
CA THR A 464 -40.37 7.21 -3.84
C THR A 464 -40.53 6.66 -2.41
N ALA A 465 -41.68 6.81 -1.78
CA ALA A 465 -41.95 6.34 -0.40
C ALA A 465 -41.73 4.83 -0.19
N GLY A 466 -41.91 4.01 -1.24
CA GLY A 466 -41.64 2.56 -1.20
C GLY A 466 -40.17 2.17 -1.40
N LEU A 467 -39.32 3.11 -1.84
CA LEU A 467 -37.92 2.83 -2.16
C LEU A 467 -37.09 2.49 -0.91
N PRO A 468 -37.22 3.20 0.24
CA PRO A 468 -36.51 2.81 1.46
C PRO A 468 -36.81 1.38 1.92
N ASP A 469 -38.09 0.98 1.94
CA ASP A 469 -38.48 -0.37 2.35
C ASP A 469 -37.90 -1.42 1.41
N ALA A 470 -37.91 -1.16 0.09
CA ALA A 470 -37.33 -2.04 -0.90
C ALA A 470 -35.82 -2.20 -0.74
N ILE A 471 -35.10 -1.11 -0.41
CA ILE A 471 -33.66 -1.15 -0.13
C ILE A 471 -33.39 -1.98 1.13
N VAL A 472 -34.13 -1.75 2.22
CA VAL A 472 -33.95 -2.50 3.47
C VAL A 472 -34.23 -3.98 3.27
N GLN A 473 -35.31 -4.32 2.55
CA GLN A 473 -35.65 -5.70 2.22
C GLN A 473 -34.55 -6.36 1.35
N ALA A 474 -34.00 -5.64 0.37
CA ALA A 474 -32.91 -6.14 -0.45
C ALA A 474 -31.63 -6.38 0.37
N ILE A 475 -31.31 -5.49 1.32
CA ILE A 475 -30.19 -5.69 2.26
C ILE A 475 -30.45 -6.96 3.10
N GLN A 476 -31.62 -7.08 3.72
CA GLN A 476 -31.97 -8.22 4.55
C GLN A 476 -31.89 -9.54 3.78
N THR A 477 -32.39 -9.56 2.54
CA THR A 477 -32.39 -10.76 1.69
C THR A 477 -30.97 -11.14 1.27
N ARG A 478 -30.19 -10.19 0.74
CA ARG A 478 -28.85 -10.50 0.18
C ARG A 478 -27.78 -10.71 1.24
N PHE A 479 -27.96 -10.14 2.43
CA PHE A 479 -27.06 -10.31 3.57
C PHE A 479 -27.62 -11.26 4.63
N ALA A 480 -28.70 -12.01 4.37
CA ALA A 480 -29.32 -12.92 5.34
C ALA A 480 -28.27 -13.82 6.03
N GLY A 481 -27.46 -14.52 5.23
CA GLY A 481 -26.39 -15.39 5.73
C GLY A 481 -25.21 -14.66 6.39
N VAL A 482 -25.14 -13.32 6.35
CA VAL A 482 -24.10 -12.51 7.00
C VAL A 482 -24.61 -11.85 8.27
N LEU A 483 -25.90 -11.46 8.31
CA LEU A 483 -26.49 -10.72 9.42
C LEU A 483 -26.43 -11.51 10.73
N ASP A 484 -26.59 -12.83 10.67
CA ASP A 484 -26.55 -13.73 11.82
C ASP A 484 -25.32 -14.65 11.82
N ASP A 485 -24.34 -14.36 10.95
CA ASP A 485 -23.07 -15.09 10.89
C ASP A 485 -22.25 -14.88 12.16
N LYS A 486 -21.86 -16.00 12.79
CA LYS A 486 -21.07 -16.02 14.03
C LYS A 486 -19.79 -15.19 13.90
N ASP A 487 -19.04 -15.36 12.82
CA ASP A 487 -17.75 -14.69 12.64
C ASP A 487 -17.90 -13.18 12.47
N ALA A 488 -18.91 -12.74 11.71
CA ALA A 488 -19.23 -11.34 11.52
C ALA A 488 -19.66 -10.66 12.83
N LEU A 489 -20.46 -11.35 13.65
CA LEU A 489 -20.87 -10.88 14.98
C LEU A 489 -19.66 -10.75 15.91
N LEU A 490 -18.79 -11.77 15.95
CA LEU A 490 -17.56 -11.75 16.75
C LEU A 490 -16.57 -10.68 16.27
N ALA A 491 -16.43 -10.47 14.95
CA ALA A 491 -15.60 -9.44 14.38
C ALA A 491 -16.05 -8.04 14.85
N ALA A 492 -17.35 -7.75 14.76
CA ALA A 492 -17.92 -6.47 15.19
C ALA A 492 -17.86 -6.28 16.72
N ALA A 493 -18.16 -7.33 17.49
CA ALA A 493 -18.20 -7.29 18.95
C ALA A 493 -16.81 -7.13 19.59
N SER A 494 -15.78 -7.76 19.01
CA SER A 494 -14.39 -7.64 19.46
C SER A 494 -13.73 -6.30 19.09
N CYS A 495 -14.39 -5.44 18.31
CA CYS A 495 -13.89 -4.11 17.97
C CYS A 495 -14.14 -3.10 19.11
N PRO A 496 -13.10 -2.51 19.73
CA PRO A 496 -13.28 -1.51 20.79
C PRO A 496 -14.16 -0.32 20.39
N LYS A 497 -14.09 0.09 19.12
CA LYS A 497 -14.87 1.22 18.59
C LYS A 497 -16.37 0.92 18.51
N PHE A 498 -16.80 -0.33 18.36
CA PHE A 498 -18.22 -0.65 18.23
C PHE A 498 -18.75 -1.37 19.46
N LYS A 499 -18.04 -2.41 19.91
CA LYS A 499 -18.52 -3.35 20.93
C LYS A 499 -19.93 -3.80 20.57
N LEU A 500 -20.88 -3.67 21.49
CA LEU A 500 -22.28 -4.00 21.29
C LEU A 500 -23.17 -2.79 20.98
N ARG A 501 -22.60 -1.58 20.81
CA ARG A 501 -23.37 -0.31 20.71
C ARG A 501 -24.15 -0.14 19.41
N TRP A 502 -23.77 -0.88 18.37
CA TRP A 502 -24.43 -0.84 17.06
C TRP A 502 -25.74 -1.63 17.06
N LEU A 503 -25.93 -2.54 18.03
CA LEU A 503 -27.14 -3.32 18.23
C LEU A 503 -28.13 -2.55 19.11
N ARG A 504 -29.34 -2.32 18.60
CA ARG A 504 -30.42 -1.67 19.39
C ARG A 504 -31.20 -2.68 20.23
N ASP A 505 -31.46 -3.85 19.65
CA ASP A 505 -32.22 -4.90 20.32
C ASP A 505 -31.48 -5.42 21.56
N ALA A 506 -32.18 -5.51 22.69
CA ALA A 506 -31.59 -5.97 23.94
C ALA A 506 -31.30 -7.47 23.92
N GLY A 507 -32.18 -8.27 23.30
CA GLY A 507 -32.00 -9.71 23.17
C GLY A 507 -30.76 -10.05 22.34
N ARG A 508 -30.64 -9.45 21.15
CA ARG A 508 -29.50 -9.64 20.25
C ARG A 508 -28.18 -9.17 20.88
N ARG A 509 -28.20 -8.10 21.69
CA ARG A 509 -27.01 -7.68 22.45
C ARG A 509 -26.55 -8.75 23.43
N GLU A 510 -27.47 -9.36 24.17
CA GLU A 510 -27.13 -10.42 25.12
C GLU A 510 -26.69 -11.69 24.39
N GLN A 511 -27.33 -12.06 23.28
CA GLN A 511 -26.92 -13.19 22.44
C GLN A 511 -25.47 -13.03 21.94
N VAL A 512 -25.11 -11.86 21.42
CA VAL A 512 -23.75 -11.60 20.91
C VAL A 512 -22.74 -11.54 22.06
N LYS A 513 -23.14 -11.07 23.25
CA LYS A 513 -22.30 -11.12 24.44
C LYS A 513 -22.02 -12.58 24.85
N GLN A 514 -23.04 -13.43 24.90
CA GLN A 514 -22.89 -14.86 25.21
C GLN A 514 -21.99 -15.55 24.18
N LEU A 515 -22.16 -15.23 22.90
CA LEU A 515 -21.30 -15.73 21.82
C LEU A 515 -19.83 -15.34 22.02
N LEU A 516 -19.58 -14.08 22.38
CA LEU A 516 -18.24 -13.58 22.66
C LEU A 516 -17.61 -14.27 23.88
N THR A 517 -18.40 -14.49 24.94
CA THR A 517 -17.95 -15.23 26.14
C THR A 517 -17.62 -16.68 25.82
N ALA A 518 -18.48 -17.39 25.07
CA ALA A 518 -18.25 -18.77 24.67
C ALA A 518 -16.98 -18.91 23.81
N GLU A 519 -16.75 -17.96 22.90
CA GLU A 519 -15.54 -17.93 22.10
C GLU A 519 -14.30 -17.65 22.97
N CYS A 520 -14.39 -16.73 23.94
CA CYS A 520 -13.30 -16.47 24.90
C CYS A 520 -12.90 -17.74 25.68
N CYS A 521 -13.87 -18.55 26.11
CA CYS A 521 -13.62 -19.83 26.77
C CYS A 521 -12.82 -20.79 25.87
N THR A 522 -13.07 -20.77 24.57
CA THR A 522 -12.38 -21.63 23.59
C THR A 522 -10.96 -21.14 23.28
N THR A 523 -10.77 -19.82 23.28
CA THR A 523 -9.46 -19.18 23.00
C THR A 523 -8.58 -18.96 24.22
N ALA A 524 -9.06 -19.33 25.41
CA ALA A 524 -8.32 -19.15 26.65
C ALA A 524 -6.98 -19.89 26.59
N PRO A 525 -5.88 -19.31 27.07
CA PRO A 525 -4.61 -20.02 27.14
C PRO A 525 -4.79 -21.29 27.98
N LEU A 526 -4.54 -22.47 27.40
CA LEU A 526 -4.31 -23.68 28.17
C LEU A 526 -3.23 -23.35 29.20
N ALA A 527 -3.54 -23.50 30.48
CA ALA A 527 -2.65 -23.17 31.58
C ALA A 527 -1.29 -23.86 31.39
N THR A 528 -0.32 -23.15 30.82
CA THR A 528 1.07 -23.58 30.79
C THR A 528 1.60 -23.51 32.21
N ASN A 529 1.99 -24.68 32.75
CA ASN A 529 2.66 -24.84 34.05
C ASN A 529 3.70 -23.72 34.29
N PRO A 530 3.77 -23.13 35.50
CA PRO A 530 4.70 -22.06 35.78
C PRO A 530 6.13 -22.60 35.83
N ALA A 531 6.83 -22.58 34.70
CA ALA A 531 8.28 -22.58 34.68
C ALA A 531 8.75 -21.14 34.95
N SER A 532 9.43 -20.99 36.07
CA SER A 532 10.05 -19.78 36.61
C SER A 532 10.74 -18.92 35.55
N VAL A 533 10.27 -17.68 35.39
CA VAL A 533 11.03 -16.59 34.77
C VAL A 533 11.09 -15.42 35.77
N PRO A 534 12.27 -14.80 36.02
CA PRO A 534 12.43 -13.80 37.07
C PRO A 534 11.79 -12.47 36.66
N SER A 535 11.02 -11.88 37.57
CA SER A 535 10.39 -10.55 37.40
C SER A 535 11.41 -9.46 37.11
N ALA A 536 11.18 -8.72 36.03
CA ALA A 536 11.85 -7.46 35.71
C ALA A 536 11.22 -6.32 36.53
N THR A 537 12.03 -5.68 37.37
CA THR A 537 11.67 -4.55 38.22
C THR A 537 11.39 -3.31 37.37
N THR A 538 10.18 -2.76 37.49
CA THR A 538 9.82 -1.45 36.92
C THR A 538 10.10 -0.39 37.99
N SER A 539 10.91 0.61 37.65
CA SER A 539 11.26 1.71 38.56
C SER A 539 10.12 2.72 38.69
N SER A 540 9.43 2.74 39.83
CA SER A 540 8.63 3.88 40.29
C SER A 540 8.82 4.08 41.80
N SER A 541 9.35 5.25 42.18
CA SER A 541 9.34 5.88 43.51
C SER A 541 9.18 4.95 44.72
N GLN A 542 10.29 4.35 45.15
CA GLN A 542 10.38 3.31 46.19
C GLN A 542 10.49 3.90 47.63
N GLY A 543 9.77 4.97 47.94
CA GLY A 543 9.87 5.65 49.25
C GLY A 543 8.76 5.31 50.25
N GLU A 544 7.50 5.22 49.79
CA GLU A 544 6.33 5.10 50.68
C GLU A 544 5.63 3.73 50.60
N MET A 545 5.80 2.99 49.49
CA MET A 545 5.12 1.69 49.29
C MET A 545 5.79 0.54 50.07
N ASP A 546 6.98 0.74 50.62
CA ASP A 546 7.68 -0.25 51.45
C ASP A 546 7.08 -0.34 52.86
N PHE A 547 6.33 0.69 53.30
CA PHE A 547 5.65 0.74 54.60
C PHE A 547 4.34 -0.08 54.64
N PHE A 548 3.71 -0.31 53.49
CA PHE A 548 2.42 -1.00 53.37
C PHE A 548 2.58 -2.39 52.72
N THR A 549 3.57 -3.16 53.14
CA THR A 549 3.71 -4.58 52.77
C THR A 549 2.73 -5.42 53.59
N PHE A 550 1.51 -5.56 53.08
CA PHE A 550 0.56 -6.56 53.58
C PHE A 550 0.92 -7.93 53.00
N GLU A 551 0.78 -9.01 53.79
CA GLU A 551 0.95 -10.38 53.30
C GLU A 551 0.06 -10.57 52.07
N ALA A 552 0.68 -10.72 50.89
CA ALA A 552 -0.04 -11.02 49.66
C ALA A 552 -0.61 -12.43 49.80
N GLU A 553 -1.90 -12.52 50.10
CA GLU A 553 -2.69 -13.71 49.81
C GLU A 553 -2.42 -14.08 48.34
N PRO A 554 -2.16 -15.35 48.01
CA PRO A 554 -2.03 -15.76 46.62
C PRO A 554 -3.40 -15.61 45.97
N GLU A 555 -3.68 -14.45 45.39
CA GLU A 555 -4.73 -14.29 44.40
C GLU A 555 -4.33 -15.13 43.19
N GLU A 556 -4.65 -16.42 43.23
CA GLU A 556 -4.92 -17.15 42.00
C GLU A 556 -6.15 -16.49 41.38
N GLU A 557 -5.97 -15.38 40.66
CA GLU A 557 -6.98 -14.86 39.75
C GLU A 557 -7.19 -15.91 38.67
N THR A 558 -8.02 -16.92 38.97
CA THR A 558 -8.51 -17.86 37.98
C THR A 558 -9.18 -17.06 36.88
N TYR A 559 -8.59 -17.12 35.69
CA TYR A 559 -9.12 -16.48 34.49
C TYR A 559 -10.60 -16.82 34.33
N SER A 560 -11.44 -15.78 34.25
CA SER A 560 -12.87 -15.92 33.94
C SER A 560 -13.15 -15.17 32.64
N ALA A 561 -13.54 -15.92 31.60
CA ALA A 561 -13.95 -15.35 30.31
C ALA A 561 -15.11 -14.35 30.48
N GLU A 562 -16.01 -14.59 31.42
CA GLU A 562 -17.11 -13.66 31.74
C GLU A 562 -16.59 -12.34 32.32
N LYS A 563 -15.64 -12.40 33.26
CA LYS A 563 -14.99 -11.21 33.84
C LYS A 563 -14.26 -10.41 32.76
N GLU A 564 -13.46 -11.08 31.92
CA GLU A 564 -12.74 -10.42 30.82
C GLU A 564 -13.69 -9.73 29.84
N VAL A 565 -14.77 -10.39 29.43
CA VAL A 565 -15.78 -9.82 28.52
C VAL A 565 -16.45 -8.60 29.16
N MET A 566 -16.84 -8.68 30.43
CA MET A 566 -17.46 -7.55 31.13
C MET A 566 -16.51 -6.35 31.22
N ASP A 567 -15.27 -6.58 31.66
CA ASP A 567 -14.24 -5.55 31.77
C ASP A 567 -13.93 -4.93 30.39
N TYR A 568 -13.84 -5.76 29.36
CA TYR A 568 -13.69 -5.31 27.98
C TYR A 568 -14.85 -4.43 27.55
N LEU A 569 -16.11 -4.81 27.79
CA LEU A 569 -17.27 -4.02 27.39
C LEU A 569 -17.29 -2.66 28.10
N MET A 570 -16.86 -2.59 29.35
CA MET A 570 -16.78 -1.36 30.16
C MET A 570 -15.54 -0.50 29.89
N SER A 571 -14.53 -1.03 29.23
CA SER A 571 -13.27 -0.33 28.94
C SER A 571 -13.40 0.80 27.90
N GLY A 572 -12.27 1.41 27.53
CA GLY A 572 -12.21 2.46 26.50
C GLY A 572 -12.56 1.99 25.07
N TYR A 573 -12.33 2.87 24.09
CA TYR A 573 -12.65 2.62 22.68
C TYR A 573 -11.42 2.56 21.77
N ASP A 574 -10.23 2.72 22.35
CA ASP A 574 -8.97 2.67 21.62
C ASP A 574 -8.58 1.21 21.30
N LEU A 575 -7.88 0.99 20.19
CA LEU A 575 -7.46 -0.35 19.78
C LEU A 575 -6.43 -0.96 20.75
N GLN A 576 -5.57 -0.14 21.37
CA GLN A 576 -4.49 -0.61 22.25
C GLN A 576 -5.01 -1.27 23.52
N ILE A 577 -6.29 -1.07 23.89
CA ILE A 577 -6.88 -1.75 25.05
C ILE A 577 -6.91 -3.26 24.85
N LEU A 578 -6.90 -3.77 23.61
CA LEU A 578 -6.89 -5.20 23.32
C LEU A 578 -5.64 -5.89 23.91
N HIS A 579 -4.54 -5.17 24.15
CA HIS A 579 -3.38 -5.75 24.83
C HIS A 579 -3.66 -6.17 26.27
N LYS A 580 -4.73 -5.67 26.89
CA LYS A 580 -5.17 -6.04 28.24
C LYS A 580 -6.08 -7.26 28.27
N PHE A 581 -6.61 -7.68 27.11
CA PHE A 581 -7.65 -8.71 26.98
C PHE A 581 -7.18 -9.77 25.97
N SER A 582 -6.46 -10.79 26.45
CA SER A 582 -5.75 -11.76 25.60
C SER A 582 -6.68 -12.58 24.70
N SER A 583 -7.81 -13.05 25.23
CA SER A 583 -8.80 -13.83 24.48
C SER A 583 -9.53 -12.94 23.49
N ILE A 584 -9.98 -11.75 23.91
CA ILE A 584 -10.64 -10.79 23.02
C ILE A 584 -9.70 -10.36 21.89
N LYS A 585 -8.42 -10.18 22.17
CA LYS A 585 -7.40 -9.87 21.16
C LYS A 585 -7.24 -11.01 20.16
N THR A 586 -7.24 -12.26 20.62
CA THR A 586 -7.14 -13.43 19.73
C THR A 586 -8.36 -13.54 18.81
N ILE A 587 -9.57 -13.35 19.36
CA ILE A 587 -10.82 -13.26 18.60
C ILE A 587 -10.76 -12.12 17.58
N PHE A 588 -10.29 -10.94 18.02
CA PHE A 588 -10.12 -9.80 17.14
C PHE A 588 -9.19 -10.12 15.97
N LEU A 589 -8.02 -10.70 16.23
CA LEU A 589 -7.04 -11.06 15.20
C LEU A 589 -7.62 -12.09 14.22
N LYS A 590 -8.30 -13.13 14.71
CA LYS A 590 -8.89 -14.19 13.87
C LYS A 590 -9.97 -13.63 12.93
N TYR A 591 -11.00 -13.00 13.49
CA TYR A 591 -12.21 -12.66 12.74
C TYR A 591 -12.17 -11.30 12.02
N ASN A 592 -11.16 -10.45 12.29
CA ASN A 592 -11.01 -9.16 11.59
C ASN A 592 -9.96 -9.14 10.48
N THR A 593 -9.25 -10.25 10.26
CA THR A 593 -8.36 -10.36 9.09
C THR A 593 -9.10 -10.15 7.76
N PRO A 594 -10.33 -10.67 7.53
CA PRO A 594 -11.03 -10.47 6.27
C PRO A 594 -11.34 -9.00 5.98
N THR A 595 -11.60 -8.71 4.71
CA THR A 595 -12.09 -7.41 4.22
C THR A 595 -13.49 -7.59 3.64
N PRO A 596 -14.39 -6.61 3.77
CA PRO A 596 -15.70 -6.65 3.14
C PRO A 596 -15.65 -6.45 1.61
N SER A 597 -14.47 -6.15 1.03
CA SER A 597 -14.30 -5.95 -0.42
C SER A 597 -13.19 -6.83 -1.01
N SER A 598 -13.45 -7.41 -2.18
CA SER A 598 -12.39 -7.88 -3.09
C SER A 598 -11.70 -6.68 -3.73
N LEU A 599 -10.37 -6.75 -3.90
CA LEU A 599 -9.56 -5.67 -4.46
C LEU A 599 -9.11 -6.01 -5.88
N VAL A 600 -9.41 -5.11 -6.83
CA VAL A 600 -8.97 -5.24 -8.24
C VAL A 600 -7.52 -4.73 -8.35
N LEU A 601 -6.57 -5.58 -8.72
CA LEU A 601 -5.23 -5.12 -9.10
C LEU A 601 -5.32 -4.56 -10.52
N THR A 602 -5.14 -3.25 -10.71
CA THR A 602 -5.33 -2.65 -12.04
C THR A 602 -4.06 -2.75 -12.89
N PRO A 603 -4.08 -3.45 -14.04
CA PRO A 603 -2.90 -3.58 -14.89
C PRO A 603 -2.64 -2.29 -15.68
N LYS A 604 -1.55 -1.56 -15.37
CA LYS A 604 -0.94 -0.62 -16.31
C LYS A 604 0.02 -1.38 -17.21
N ARG A 605 -0.43 -1.75 -18.41
CA ARG A 605 0.35 -2.63 -19.30
C ARG A 605 1.28 -1.84 -20.21
N ASN A 606 2.58 -2.08 -20.03
CA ASN A 606 3.60 -1.90 -21.07
C ASN A 606 3.88 -3.27 -21.74
N ARG A 607 4.55 -3.31 -22.91
CA ARG A 607 4.85 -4.52 -23.71
C ARG A 607 5.68 -5.56 -22.92
N LEU A 608 5.06 -6.28 -22.00
CA LEU A 608 5.61 -7.31 -21.13
C LEU A 608 4.89 -8.64 -21.37
N SER A 609 5.62 -9.74 -21.20
CA SER A 609 5.04 -11.09 -21.10
C SER A 609 4.29 -11.24 -19.77
N ASP A 610 3.25 -12.06 -19.72
CA ASP A 610 2.34 -12.15 -18.56
C ASP A 610 3.07 -12.54 -17.27
N ARG A 611 3.98 -13.52 -17.31
CA ARG A 611 4.84 -13.88 -16.17
C ARG A 611 5.69 -12.72 -15.64
N ARG A 612 6.18 -11.84 -16.52
CA ARG A 612 7.00 -10.68 -16.12
C ARG A 612 6.13 -9.55 -15.59
N PHE A 613 4.99 -9.34 -16.23
CA PHE A 613 4.00 -8.40 -15.76
C PHE A 613 3.58 -8.73 -14.33
N GLU A 614 3.27 -10.00 -14.05
CA GLU A 614 2.95 -10.46 -12.70
C GLU A 614 4.09 -10.17 -11.71
N LYS A 615 5.32 -10.60 -12.00
CA LYS A 615 6.46 -10.38 -11.09
C LYS A 615 6.68 -8.91 -10.77
N LEU A 616 6.69 -8.02 -11.78
CA LEU A 616 6.85 -6.59 -11.57
C LEU A 616 5.68 -6.00 -10.77
N LEU A 617 4.46 -6.48 -11.00
CA LEU A 617 3.30 -6.06 -10.24
C LEU A 617 3.42 -6.48 -8.77
N LEU A 618 3.79 -7.73 -8.49
CA LEU A 618 3.98 -8.23 -7.14
C LEU A 618 5.12 -7.49 -6.42
N MET A 619 6.25 -7.24 -7.10
CA MET A 619 7.32 -6.40 -6.56
C MET A 619 6.81 -5.01 -6.22
N ARG A 620 6.04 -4.37 -7.10
CA ARG A 620 5.49 -3.04 -6.86
C ARG A 620 4.52 -3.01 -5.68
N TYR A 621 3.64 -4.00 -5.56
CA TYR A 621 2.63 -4.03 -4.51
C TYR A 621 3.17 -4.45 -3.14
N ASN A 622 4.31 -5.15 -3.10
CA ASN A 622 4.89 -5.71 -1.88
C ASN A 622 6.18 -4.98 -1.42
N HIS A 623 6.57 -3.89 -2.08
CA HIS A 623 7.76 -3.09 -1.73
C HIS A 623 7.49 -2.13 -0.57
#